data_AF-A0A378YNV7-F1
#
_entry.id   AF-A0A378YNV7-F1
#
_cell.length_a   1.000
_cell.length_b   1.000
_cell.length_c   1.000
_cell.angle_alpha   90.00
_cell.angle_beta   90.00
_cell.angle_gamma   90.00
#
_symmetry.space_group_name_H-M   'P 1'
#
loop_
_entity.id
_entity.type
_entity.pdbx_description
1 polymer ?
#
loop_
_entity_poly.entity_id
_entity_poly.type
_entity_poly.pdbx_seq_one_letter_code
_entity_poly.pdbx_strand_id
1 'polypeptide(L)'
;MDRTLRGLVWAMGVACVAIGIFHFALGIHSVPGEGGAGATVDSRERFYGAIFFGYGLVWIWTARRSPVPASAVRWLAVVFLLGGVGRLLSMALVGQPHWFQIALTVIELALPAVFFWLADADEKRIARPVGSRPEPTANVWRPLGHD
;
A
#
# COMPACT_ATOMS: atom_id res chain seq x y z
N MET A 1 8.56 9.22 -12.54
CA MET A 1 7.55 8.66 -11.63
C MET A 1 7.13 7.30 -12.14
N ASP A 2 7.31 6.30 -11.30
CA ASP A 2 6.94 4.93 -11.61
C ASP A 2 5.42 4.80 -11.77
N ARG A 3 4.99 4.43 -12.99
CA ARG A 3 3.57 4.15 -13.30
C ARG A 3 3.03 3.00 -12.45
N THR A 4 3.90 2.09 -12.05
CA THR A 4 3.58 0.91 -11.24
C THR A 4 3.21 1.31 -9.82
N LEU A 5 4.06 2.09 -9.14
CA LEU A 5 3.78 2.57 -7.78
C LEU A 5 2.48 3.35 -7.75
N ARG A 6 2.29 4.32 -8.65
CA ARG A 6 1.04 5.10 -8.69
C ARG A 6 -0.18 4.21 -8.92
N GLY A 7 -0.10 3.26 -9.85
CA GLY A 7 -1.20 2.33 -10.13
C GLY A 7 -1.58 1.52 -8.90
N LEU A 8 -0.59 0.99 -8.17
CA LEU A 8 -0.82 0.21 -6.95
C LEU A 8 -1.38 1.05 -5.80
N VAL A 9 -0.85 2.25 -5.57
CA VAL A 9 -1.34 3.20 -4.55
C VAL A 9 -2.81 3.56 -4.83
N TRP A 10 -3.16 3.78 -6.10
CA TRP A 10 -4.54 4.07 -6.50
C TRP A 10 -5.46 2.85 -6.32
N ALA A 11 -5.04 1.68 -6.80
CA ALA A 11 -5.81 0.44 -6.68
C ALA A 11 -6.06 0.07 -5.21
N MET A 12 -5.05 0.22 -4.35
CA MET A 12 -5.18 0.04 -2.90
C MET A 12 -6.23 0.98 -2.31
N GLY A 13 -6.20 2.26 -2.69
CA GLY A 13 -7.17 3.23 -2.20
C GLY A 13 -8.61 2.91 -2.61
N VAL A 14 -8.82 2.52 -3.88
CA VAL A 14 -10.14 2.11 -4.37
C VAL A 14 -10.63 0.84 -3.66
N ALA A 15 -9.77 -0.17 -3.48
CA ALA A 15 -10.11 -1.38 -2.75
C ALA A 15 -10.52 -1.05 -1.31
N CYS A 16 -9.74 -0.21 -0.61
CA CYS A 16 -10.05 0.19 0.76
C CYS A 16 -11.37 0.97 0.87
N VAL A 17 -11.66 1.87 -0.07
CA VAL A 17 -12.94 2.59 -0.12
C VAL A 17 -14.11 1.62 -0.31
N ALA A 18 -14.00 0.68 -1.25
CA ALA A 18 -15.06 -0.29 -1.53
C ALA A 18 -15.32 -1.19 -0.32
N ILE A 19 -14.26 -1.71 0.31
CA ILE A 19 -14.34 -2.52 1.53
C ILE A 19 -14.96 -1.68 2.66
N GLY A 20 -14.49 -0.45 2.89
CA GLY A 20 -15.03 0.41 3.94
C GLY A 20 -16.53 0.68 3.78
N ILE A 21 -16.99 0.94 2.56
CA ILE A 21 -18.43 1.09 2.25
C ILE A 21 -19.19 -0.21 2.53
N PHE A 22 -18.66 -1.36 2.09
CA PHE A 22 -19.29 -2.66 2.29
C PHE A 22 -19.50 -2.98 3.78
N HIS A 23 -18.44 -2.84 4.59
CA HIS A 23 -18.49 -3.08 6.04
C HIS A 23 -19.35 -2.05 6.78
N PHE A 24 -19.31 -0.78 6.37
CA PHE A 24 -20.17 0.25 6.95
C PHE A 24 -21.65 -0.01 6.69
N ALA A 25 -22.01 -0.40 5.47
CA ALA A 25 -23.39 -0.61 5.05
C ALA A 25 -24.00 -1.88 5.70
N LEU A 26 -23.29 -3.00 5.62
CA LEU A 26 -23.80 -4.30 6.08
C LEU A 26 -23.52 -4.60 7.55
N GLY A 27 -22.63 -3.83 8.21
CA GLY A 27 -22.27 -4.06 9.61
C GLY A 27 -21.74 -5.47 9.82
N ILE A 28 -22.14 -6.14 10.89
CA ILE A 28 -21.61 -7.47 11.21
C ILE A 28 -21.94 -8.54 10.16
N HIS A 29 -23.00 -8.35 9.36
CA HIS A 29 -23.34 -9.27 8.27
C HIS A 29 -22.31 -9.28 7.13
N SER A 30 -21.41 -8.30 7.08
CA SER A 30 -20.26 -8.30 6.17
C SER A 30 -19.17 -9.31 6.54
N VAL A 31 -19.19 -9.83 7.78
CA VAL A 31 -18.12 -10.67 8.33
C VAL A 31 -18.55 -12.14 8.35
N PRO A 32 -17.91 -13.02 7.56
CA PRO A 32 -18.22 -14.44 7.54
C PRO A 32 -18.02 -15.09 8.92
N GLY A 33 -19.04 -15.80 9.39
CA GLY A 33 -19.02 -16.51 10.68
C GLY A 33 -19.55 -15.71 11.87
N GLU A 34 -19.81 -14.40 11.72
CA GLU A 34 -20.10 -13.50 12.85
C GLU A 34 -21.53 -12.93 12.87
N GLY A 35 -22.41 -13.33 11.95
CA GLY A 35 -23.75 -12.75 11.80
C GLY A 35 -24.70 -12.88 13.01
N GLY A 36 -24.32 -13.64 14.04
CA GLY A 36 -25.05 -13.77 15.31
C GLY A 36 -24.57 -12.81 16.41
N ALA A 37 -23.55 -11.97 16.17
CA ALA A 37 -23.05 -11.06 17.19
C ALA A 37 -24.03 -9.89 17.45
N GLY A 38 -24.06 -9.43 18.70
CA GLY A 38 -24.98 -8.36 19.13
C GLY A 38 -24.58 -6.95 18.66
N ALA A 39 -25.43 -5.97 18.98
CA ALA A 39 -25.28 -4.57 18.55
C ALA A 39 -23.93 -3.91 18.94
N THR A 40 -23.27 -4.38 20.00
CA THR A 40 -21.94 -3.91 20.40
C THR A 40 -20.86 -4.25 19.36
N VAL A 41 -20.96 -5.41 18.72
CA VAL A 41 -20.01 -5.83 17.67
C VAL A 41 -20.41 -5.20 16.33
N ASP A 42 -21.71 -5.14 16.02
CA ASP A 42 -22.18 -4.47 14.80
C ASP A 42 -21.79 -2.98 14.73
N SER A 43 -22.01 -2.23 15.81
CA SER A 43 -21.63 -0.80 15.86
C SER A 43 -20.12 -0.59 15.71
N ARG A 44 -19.31 -1.50 16.26
CA ARG A 44 -17.85 -1.48 16.11
C ARG A 44 -17.43 -1.77 14.67
N GLU A 45 -18.05 -2.75 14.03
CA GLU A 45 -17.77 -3.09 12.63
C GLU A 45 -18.08 -1.92 11.70
N ARG A 46 -19.23 -1.26 11.89
CA ARG A 46 -19.57 -0.05 11.14
C ARG A 46 -18.58 1.08 11.37
N PHE A 47 -18.15 1.28 12.62
CA PHE A 47 -17.11 2.25 12.94
C PHE A 47 -15.80 1.94 12.20
N TYR A 48 -15.34 0.68 12.19
CA TYR A 48 -14.14 0.29 11.44
C TYR A 48 -14.32 0.44 9.93
N GLY A 49 -15.49 0.14 9.37
CA GLY A 49 -15.81 0.40 7.97
C GLY A 49 -15.63 1.88 7.59
N ALA A 50 -16.10 2.81 8.42
CA ALA A 50 -15.91 4.25 8.20
C ALA A 50 -14.43 4.66 8.25
N ILE A 51 -13.66 4.11 9.19
CA ILE A 51 -12.21 4.36 9.27
C ILE A 51 -11.49 3.80 8.04
N PHE A 52 -11.85 2.60 7.57
CA PHE A 52 -11.24 1.97 6.40
C PHE A 52 -11.56 2.72 5.10
N PHE A 53 -12.78 3.25 5.00
CA PHE A 53 -13.17 4.18 3.93
C PHE A 53 -12.28 5.42 3.92
N GLY A 54 -12.14 6.09 5.07
CA GLY A 54 -11.27 7.27 5.21
C GLY A 54 -9.81 6.97 4.87
N TYR A 55 -9.29 5.84 5.35
CA TYR A 55 -7.96 5.34 5.01
C TYR A 55 -7.77 5.15 3.49
N GLY A 56 -8.75 4.57 2.80
CA GLY A 56 -8.76 4.45 1.34
C GLY A 56 -8.76 5.80 0.62
N LEU A 57 -9.48 6.81 1.13
CA LEU A 57 -9.44 8.16 0.58
C LEU A 57 -8.04 8.80 0.69
N VAL A 58 -7.31 8.54 1.78
CA VAL A 58 -5.93 9.04 1.93
C VAL A 58 -4.98 8.36 0.95
N TRP A 59 -5.16 7.08 0.64
CA TRP A 59 -4.44 6.40 -0.45
C TRP A 59 -4.72 7.05 -1.82
N ILE A 60 -5.99 7.30 -2.14
CA ILE A 60 -6.38 7.94 -3.41
C ILE A 60 -5.79 9.36 -3.49
N TRP A 61 -5.87 10.12 -2.40
CA TRP A 61 -5.26 11.44 -2.31
C TRP A 61 -3.74 11.38 -2.54
N THR A 62 -3.06 10.40 -1.93
CA THR A 62 -1.63 10.16 -2.10
C THR A 62 -1.28 9.84 -3.56
N ALA A 63 -2.07 9.00 -4.22
CA ALA A 63 -1.89 8.64 -5.64
C ALA A 63 -2.03 9.84 -6.60
N ARG A 64 -2.81 10.86 -6.23
CA ARG A 64 -3.06 12.07 -7.03
C ARG A 64 -1.92 13.09 -6.94
N ARG A 65 -0.98 12.93 -6.01
CA ARG A 65 0.20 13.81 -5.88
C ARG A 65 1.24 13.50 -6.97
N SER A 66 2.03 14.51 -7.33
CA SER A 66 3.10 14.40 -8.32
C SER A 66 4.37 15.13 -7.84
N PRO A 67 5.45 14.40 -7.45
CA PRO A 67 5.53 12.94 -7.37
C PRO A 67 4.65 12.35 -6.26
N VAL A 68 4.41 11.03 -6.29
CA VAL A 68 3.75 10.32 -5.19
C VAL A 68 4.67 10.37 -3.95
N PRO A 69 4.22 10.90 -2.81
CA PRO A 69 5.09 11.06 -1.65
C PRO A 69 5.40 9.70 -1.01
N ALA A 70 6.65 9.26 -1.13
CA ALA A 70 7.13 7.97 -0.60
C ALA A 70 6.87 7.84 0.91
N SER A 71 7.08 8.90 1.69
CA SER A 71 6.80 8.90 3.13
C SER A 71 5.33 8.60 3.46
N ALA A 72 4.37 9.15 2.71
CA ALA A 72 2.96 8.87 2.91
C ALA A 72 2.63 7.41 2.58
N VAL A 73 3.17 6.88 1.47
CA VAL A 73 3.00 5.47 1.09
C VAL A 73 3.55 4.55 2.20
N ARG A 74 4.73 4.86 2.75
CA ARG A 74 5.34 4.10 3.85
C ARG A 74 4.45 4.12 5.10
N TRP A 75 3.93 5.28 5.52
CA TRP A 75 3.06 5.36 6.68
C TRP A 75 1.74 4.61 6.50
N LEU A 76 1.12 4.71 5.32
CA LEU A 76 -0.08 3.95 5.03
C LEU A 76 0.23 2.44 5.02
N ALA A 77 1.34 2.02 4.41
CA ALA A 77 1.79 0.64 4.42
C ALA A 77 2.06 0.11 5.85
N VAL A 78 2.61 0.94 6.75
CA VAL A 78 2.77 0.61 8.18
C VAL A 78 1.41 0.39 8.84
N VAL A 79 0.43 1.26 8.63
CA VAL A 79 -0.93 1.09 9.17
C VAL A 79 -1.55 -0.23 8.67
N PHE A 80 -1.37 -0.55 7.39
CA PHE A 80 -1.84 -1.83 6.82
C PHE A 80 -1.15 -3.03 7.47
N LEU A 81 0.17 -2.96 7.65
CA LEU A 81 0.96 -4.00 8.31
C LEU A 81 0.54 -4.20 9.77
N LEU A 82 0.24 -3.12 10.50
CA LEU A 82 -0.27 -3.18 11.87
C LEU A 82 -1.61 -3.93 11.94
N GLY A 83 -2.46 -3.82 10.91
CA GLY A 83 -3.66 -4.64 10.76
C GLY A 83 -3.34 -6.14 10.71
N GLY A 84 -2.39 -6.54 9.86
CA GLY A 84 -1.92 -7.92 9.76
C GLY A 84 -1.30 -8.44 11.07
N VAL A 85 -0.51 -7.62 11.76
CA VAL A 85 0.03 -7.96 13.09
C VAL A 85 -1.09 -8.16 14.11
N GLY A 86 -2.11 -7.30 14.10
CA GLY A 86 -3.31 -7.47 14.93
C GLY A 86 -4.02 -8.79 14.68
N ARG A 87 -4.10 -9.24 13.41
CA ARG A 87 -4.67 -10.54 13.06
C ARG A 87 -3.81 -11.71 13.55
N LEU A 88 -2.48 -11.63 13.41
CA LEU A 88 -1.56 -12.64 13.97
C LEU A 88 -1.69 -12.74 15.48
N LEU A 89 -1.80 -11.61 16.17
CA LEU A 89 -2.00 -11.57 17.61
C LEU A 89 -3.33 -12.22 18.01
N SER A 90 -4.42 -11.90 17.29
CA SER A 90 -5.72 -12.55 17.51
C SER A 90 -5.65 -14.07 17.30
N MET A 91 -4.97 -14.53 16.24
CA MET A 91 -4.75 -15.96 16.00
C MET A 91 -4.01 -16.65 17.15
N ALA A 92 -3.00 -15.98 17.71
CA ALA A 92 -2.20 -16.52 18.82
C ALA A 92 -2.95 -16.54 20.15
N LEU A 93 -3.82 -15.56 20.41
CA LEU A 93 -4.48 -15.37 21.71
C LEU A 93 -5.90 -15.92 21.79
N VAL A 94 -6.65 -15.90 20.68
CA VAL A 94 -8.09 -16.21 20.63
C VAL A 94 -8.38 -17.43 19.76
N GLY A 95 -7.57 -17.66 18.71
CA GLY A 95 -7.67 -18.84 17.85
C GLY A 95 -7.84 -18.51 16.37
N GLN A 96 -7.98 -19.55 15.54
CA GLN A 96 -8.01 -19.42 14.08
C GLN A 96 -9.31 -18.76 13.58
N PRO A 97 -9.22 -17.70 12.75
CA PRO A 97 -10.39 -17.08 12.14
C PRO A 97 -10.85 -17.88 10.91
N HIS A 98 -11.98 -17.45 10.33
CA HIS A 98 -12.42 -17.94 9.03
C HIS A 98 -11.31 -17.83 7.96
N TRP A 99 -11.16 -18.82 7.08
CA TRP A 99 -10.05 -18.92 6.11
C TRP A 99 -9.86 -17.65 5.26
N PHE A 100 -10.96 -16.93 4.98
CA PHE A 100 -10.92 -15.66 4.25
C PHE A 100 -10.04 -14.62 4.98
N GLN A 101 -10.11 -14.55 6.31
CA GLN A 101 -9.28 -13.67 7.12
C GLN A 101 -7.80 -14.08 7.10
N ILE A 102 -7.52 -15.39 6.97
CA ILE A 102 -6.15 -15.89 6.81
C ILE A 102 -5.57 -15.37 5.48
N ALA A 103 -6.33 -15.48 4.38
CA ALA A 103 -5.93 -14.96 3.09
C ALA A 103 -5.68 -13.44 3.12
N LEU A 104 -6.58 -12.69 3.78
CA LEU A 104 -6.39 -11.26 3.95
C LEU A 104 -5.17 -10.93 4.84
N THR A 105 -4.88 -11.73 5.86
CA THR A 105 -3.67 -11.57 6.69
C THR A 105 -2.41 -11.70 5.84
N VAL A 106 -2.35 -12.69 4.94
CA VAL A 106 -1.20 -12.85 4.03
C VAL A 106 -1.03 -11.60 3.15
N ILE A 107 -2.13 -11.04 2.64
CA ILE A 107 -2.11 -9.80 1.85
C ILE A 107 -1.61 -8.61 2.67
N GLU A 108 -2.07 -8.48 3.92
CA GLU A 108 -1.66 -7.43 4.86
C GLU A 108 -0.19 -7.49 5.26
N LEU A 109 0.45 -8.65 5.17
CA LEU A 109 1.88 -8.81 5.42
C LEU A 109 2.71 -8.62 4.13
N ALA A 110 2.22 -9.13 3.00
CA ALA A 110 2.95 -9.11 1.73
C ALA A 110 2.94 -7.74 1.05
N LEU A 111 1.79 -7.06 0.98
CA LEU A 111 1.69 -5.79 0.26
C LEU A 111 2.54 -4.67 0.86
N PRO A 112 2.66 -4.50 2.20
CA PRO A 112 3.56 -3.50 2.76
C PRO A 112 5.01 -3.68 2.31
N ALA A 113 5.52 -4.91 2.23
CA ALA A 113 6.86 -5.18 1.72
C ALA A 113 7.04 -4.69 0.27
N VAL A 114 6.03 -4.92 -0.58
CA VAL A 114 6.01 -4.40 -1.96
C VAL A 114 6.00 -2.86 -1.98
N PHE A 115 5.18 -2.22 -1.15
CA PHE A 115 5.12 -0.76 -1.07
C PHE A 115 6.42 -0.14 -0.56
N PHE A 116 7.06 -0.72 0.45
CA PHE A 116 8.37 -0.26 0.92
C PHE A 116 9.41 -0.33 -0.19
N TRP A 117 9.48 -1.45 -0.90
CA TRP A 117 10.41 -1.62 -2.01
C TRP A 117 10.17 -0.62 -3.14
N LEU A 118 8.92 -0.44 -3.57
CA LEU A 118 8.59 0.49 -4.66
C LEU A 118 8.78 1.96 -4.25
N ALA A 119 8.43 2.33 -3.02
CA ALA A 119 8.64 3.68 -2.51
C ALA A 119 10.13 4.04 -2.45
N ASP A 120 10.98 3.12 -1.96
CA ASP A 120 12.43 3.28 -1.96
C ASP A 120 13.00 3.41 -3.38
N ALA A 121 12.51 2.60 -4.32
CA ALA A 121 12.96 2.62 -5.71
C ALA A 121 12.59 3.94 -6.43
N ASP A 122 11.37 4.45 -6.25
CA ASP A 122 10.93 5.71 -6.87
C ASP A 122 11.67 6.92 -6.26
N GLU A 123 11.87 6.94 -4.94
CA GLU A 123 12.64 8.00 -4.25
C GLU A 123 14.09 8.08 -4.76
N LYS A 124 14.77 6.93 -4.89
CA LYS A 124 16.12 6.84 -5.49
C LYS A 124 16.15 7.31 -6.95
N ARG A 125 15.11 7.02 -7.74
CA ARG A 125 15.00 7.49 -9.13
C ARG A 125 14.84 9.00 -9.21
N ILE A 126 14.06 9.60 -8.30
CA ILE A 126 13.84 11.05 -8.23
C ILE A 126 15.11 11.78 -7.76
N ALA A 127 15.83 11.21 -6.79
CA ALA A 127 17.05 11.81 -6.22
C ALA A 127 18.29 11.76 -7.14
N ARG A 128 18.25 11.00 -8.25
CA ARG A 128 19.41 10.84 -9.13
C ARG A 128 19.65 12.11 -9.97
N PRO A 129 20.85 12.73 -9.93
CA PRO A 129 21.15 13.93 -10.72
C PRO A 129 21.03 13.66 -12.23
N VAL A 130 20.35 14.58 -12.93
CA VAL A 130 20.28 14.64 -14.40
C VAL A 130 21.68 14.99 -14.92
N GLY A 131 22.53 13.98 -15.14
CA GLY A 131 23.91 14.20 -15.59
C GLY A 131 24.83 12.99 -15.58
N SER A 132 24.47 11.88 -14.92
CA SER A 132 25.28 10.65 -14.91
C SER A 132 25.16 9.79 -16.19
N ARG A 133 24.92 10.41 -17.35
CA ARG A 133 25.07 9.71 -18.64
C ARG A 133 26.57 9.66 -18.91
N PRO A 134 27.20 8.47 -19.09
CA PRO A 134 28.61 8.43 -19.46
C PRO A 134 28.79 9.28 -20.72
N GLU A 135 29.70 10.25 -20.65
CA GLU A 135 30.12 11.02 -21.82
C GLU A 135 30.49 10.01 -22.91
N PRO A 136 29.95 10.12 -24.14
CA PRO A 136 30.47 9.34 -25.24
C PRO A 136 31.94 9.71 -25.31
N THR A 137 32.84 8.77 -25.02
CA THR A 137 34.28 8.98 -25.12
C THR A 137 34.54 9.57 -26.49
N ALA A 138 34.82 10.88 -26.53
CA ALA A 138 35.20 11.54 -27.74
C ALA A 138 36.45 10.79 -28.22
N ASN A 139 36.31 10.04 -29.30
CA ASN A 139 37.45 9.52 -30.04
C ASN A 139 38.26 10.74 -30.44
N VAL A 140 39.29 11.03 -29.65
CA VAL A 140 40.32 12.02 -29.94
C VAL A 140 41.00 11.51 -31.19
N TRP A 141 40.53 11.99 -32.34
CA TRP A 141 41.17 11.81 -33.62
C TRP A 141 42.53 12.48 -33.51
N ARG A 142 43.61 11.67 -33.50
CA ARG A 142 44.99 12.14 -33.44
C ARG A 142 45.50 12.22 -34.90
N PRO A 143 45.76 13.41 -35.46
CA PRO A 143 46.41 13.48 -36.77
C PRO A 143 47.82 12.92 -36.62
N LEU A 144 48.16 11.93 -37.45
CA LEU A 144 49.55 11.55 -37.67
C LEU A 144 50.23 12.73 -38.36
N GLY A 145 51.21 13.33 -37.70
CA GLY A 145 52.07 14.35 -38.27
C GLY A 145 52.81 13.78 -39.48
N HIS A 146 52.88 14.60 -40.53
CA HIS A 146 53.84 14.44 -41.60
C HIS A 146 55.22 14.82 -41.08
N ASP A 147 56.17 13.89 -41.13
CA ASP A 147 57.61 14.12 -41.26
C ASP A 147 58.18 13.04 -42.19
#